data_AF-A0A645D9B8-F1
#
_entry.id   AF-A0A645D9B8-F1
#
_cell.length_a   1.000
_cell.length_b   1.000
_cell.length_c   1.000
_cell.angle_alpha   90.00
_cell.angle_beta   90.00
_cell.angle_gamma   90.00
#
_symmetry.space_group_name_H-M   'P 1'
#
loop_
_entity.id
_entity.type
_entity.pdbx_description
1 polymer ?
#
loop_
_entity_poly.entity_id
_entity_poly.type
_entity_poly.pdbx_seq_one_letter_code
_entity_poly.pdbx_strand_id
1 'polypeptide(L)'
;MVTLELVLNTKAGKEYTLLNYLTDDKNIDVFSEYDLVLFDLNPAISVLNTNVFICCTDIIPIVNYGCYSTLTGYNLLVKTYSDIKKALRIDKDDIRKPVITKFEKQENNKIKMWLECANQKGIIGNTFKQTMRKSVHYENCILYNEAISEYVKVKERKIKTDIGDEITDLINEYIEEGLIIV
;
A
#
# COMPACT_ATOMS: atom_id res chain seq x y z
N MET A 1 -10.19 2.11 -17.72
CA MET A 1 -10.63 2.34 -16.33
C MET A 1 -12.05 2.91 -16.25
N VAL A 2 -12.35 4.04 -16.90
CA VAL A 2 -13.69 4.68 -16.88
C VAL A 2 -14.82 3.75 -17.31
N THR A 3 -14.62 2.95 -18.37
CA THR A 3 -15.66 2.06 -18.89
C THR A 3 -16.05 0.94 -17.91
N LEU A 4 -15.10 0.36 -17.19
CA LEU A 4 -15.37 -0.74 -16.27
C LEU A 4 -16.10 -0.23 -15.01
N GLU A 5 -15.68 0.91 -14.47
CA GLU A 5 -16.35 1.56 -13.35
C GLU A 5 -17.81 1.90 -13.69
N LEU A 6 -18.07 2.41 -14.90
CA LEU A 6 -19.43 2.69 -15.37
C LEU A 6 -20.29 1.42 -15.44
N VAL A 7 -19.75 0.32 -15.98
CA VAL A 7 -20.47 -0.95 -16.10
C VAL A 7 -20.70 -1.60 -14.73
N LEU A 8 -19.73 -1.57 -13.83
CA LEU A 8 -19.91 -2.10 -12.48
C LEU A 8 -20.98 -1.34 -11.72
N ASN A 9 -21.06 -0.02 -11.89
CA ASN A 9 -22.05 0.80 -11.21
C ASN A 9 -23.51 0.47 -11.56
N THR A 10 -23.79 -0.21 -12.68
CA THR A 10 -25.14 -0.64 -13.06
C THR A 10 -25.52 -2.03 -12.52
N LYS A 11 -24.59 -2.75 -11.88
CA LYS A 11 -24.84 -4.12 -11.38
C LYS A 11 -25.23 -4.10 -9.90
N ALA A 12 -26.14 -5.01 -9.53
CA ALA A 12 -26.40 -5.31 -8.13
C ALA A 12 -25.23 -6.12 -7.53
N GLY A 13 -24.90 -5.88 -6.27
CA GLY A 13 -23.77 -6.56 -5.60
C GLY A 13 -22.41 -6.29 -6.24
N LYS A 14 -22.29 -5.15 -6.93
CA LYS A 14 -21.11 -4.77 -7.72
C LYS A 14 -19.81 -4.79 -6.94
N GLU A 15 -19.85 -4.57 -5.63
CA GLU A 15 -18.73 -4.58 -4.69
C GLU A 15 -18.09 -5.99 -4.56
N TYR A 16 -18.85 -7.04 -4.85
CA TYR A 16 -18.38 -8.44 -4.76
C TYR A 16 -17.97 -9.02 -6.11
N THR A 17 -18.00 -8.23 -7.18
CA THR A 17 -17.78 -8.76 -8.55
C THR A 17 -16.41 -9.41 -8.69
N LEU A 18 -15.36 -8.75 -8.21
CA LEU A 18 -14.00 -9.29 -8.28
C LEU A 18 -13.85 -10.50 -7.37
N LEU A 19 -14.33 -10.45 -6.13
CA LEU A 19 -14.27 -11.60 -5.22
C LEU A 19 -14.92 -12.83 -5.84
N ASN A 20 -16.16 -12.69 -6.32
CA ASN A 20 -16.88 -13.79 -6.96
C ASN A 20 -16.16 -14.33 -8.20
N TYR A 21 -15.50 -13.47 -8.97
CA TYR A 21 -14.70 -13.89 -10.12
C TYR A 21 -13.48 -14.70 -9.69
N LEU A 22 -12.75 -14.24 -8.66
CA LEU A 22 -11.54 -14.88 -8.16
C LEU A 22 -11.82 -16.21 -7.45
N THR A 23 -13.00 -16.36 -6.83
CA THR A 23 -13.40 -17.57 -6.11
C THR A 23 -14.24 -18.54 -6.95
N ASP A 24 -14.50 -18.23 -8.22
CA ASP A 24 -15.18 -19.17 -9.13
C ASP A 24 -14.21 -20.31 -9.49
N ASP A 25 -14.65 -21.55 -9.31
CA ASP A 25 -13.88 -22.77 -9.59
C ASP A 25 -13.27 -22.78 -11.00
N LYS A 26 -13.87 -22.07 -11.97
CA LYS A 26 -13.35 -22.00 -13.35
C LYS A 26 -12.16 -21.05 -13.53
N ASN A 27 -11.98 -20.11 -12.59
CA ASN A 27 -10.94 -19.09 -12.66
C ASN A 27 -9.86 -19.31 -11.59
N ILE A 28 -10.16 -20.06 -10.54
CA ILE A 28 -9.26 -20.27 -9.40
C ILE A 28 -7.96 -20.96 -9.81
N ASP A 29 -8.01 -21.83 -10.84
CA ASP A 29 -6.84 -22.53 -11.37
C ASP A 29 -5.72 -21.56 -11.77
N VAL A 30 -6.05 -20.43 -12.42
CA VAL A 30 -5.06 -19.43 -12.83
C VAL A 30 -4.42 -18.73 -11.64
N PHE A 31 -5.20 -18.42 -10.60
CA PHE A 31 -4.67 -17.71 -9.43
C PHE A 31 -3.89 -18.63 -8.49
N SER A 32 -4.18 -19.93 -8.51
CA SER A 32 -3.44 -20.93 -7.73
C SER A 32 -1.98 -21.11 -8.17
N GLU A 33 -1.60 -20.58 -9.35
CA GLU A 33 -0.22 -20.58 -9.84
C GLU A 33 0.66 -19.47 -9.22
N TYR A 34 0.06 -18.52 -8.51
CA TYR A 34 0.77 -17.36 -7.95
C TYR A 34 0.82 -17.42 -6.42
N ASP A 35 1.99 -17.21 -5.85
CA ASP A 35 2.16 -17.09 -4.40
C ASP A 35 1.64 -15.74 -3.87
N LEU A 36 1.73 -14.70 -4.70
CA LEU A 36 1.36 -13.33 -4.35
C LEU A 36 0.69 -12.61 -5.52
N VAL A 37 -0.42 -11.94 -5.23
CA VAL A 37 -1.10 -11.02 -6.17
C VAL A 37 -1.11 -9.63 -5.56
N LEU A 38 -0.48 -8.67 -6.25
CA LEU A 38 -0.42 -7.27 -5.82
C LEU A 38 -1.37 -6.41 -6.65
N PHE A 39 -2.21 -5.62 -5.98
CA PHE A 39 -3.03 -4.59 -6.61
C PHE A 39 -2.50 -3.20 -6.27
N ASP A 40 -2.03 -2.47 -7.28
CA ASP A 40 -1.72 -1.04 -7.15
C ASP A 40 -2.97 -0.21 -7.43
N LEU A 41 -3.39 0.58 -6.44
CA LEU A 41 -4.66 1.31 -6.47
C LEU A 41 -4.42 2.80 -6.62
N ASN A 42 -5.22 3.42 -7.48
CA ASN A 42 -5.28 4.87 -7.56
C ASN A 42 -5.89 5.45 -6.25
N PRO A 43 -5.57 6.71 -5.88
CA PRO A 43 -6.00 7.30 -4.61
C PRO A 43 -7.47 7.77 -4.66
N ALA A 44 -8.39 6.84 -4.85
CA ALA A 44 -9.83 7.08 -4.87
C ALA A 44 -10.57 6.00 -4.08
N ILE A 45 -11.76 6.34 -3.60
CA ILE A 45 -12.71 5.34 -3.11
C ILE A 45 -13.78 5.18 -4.19
N SER A 46 -13.60 4.16 -5.03
CA SER A 46 -14.46 3.79 -6.15
C SER A 46 -15.04 2.39 -5.93
N VAL A 47 -15.99 1.99 -6.78
CA VAL A 47 -16.48 0.60 -6.77
C VAL A 47 -15.35 -0.37 -7.10
N LEU A 48 -14.49 -0.02 -8.07
CA LEU A 48 -13.31 -0.84 -8.38
C LEU A 48 -12.38 -1.02 -7.18
N ASN A 49 -12.03 0.05 -6.48
CA ASN A 49 -11.12 -0.06 -5.33
C ASN A 49 -11.81 -0.81 -4.18
N THR A 50 -13.12 -0.65 -4.00
CA THR A 50 -13.90 -1.41 -3.03
C THR A 50 -13.89 -2.90 -3.33
N ASN A 51 -14.02 -3.30 -4.61
CA ASN A 51 -13.89 -4.69 -5.03
C ASN A 51 -12.52 -5.28 -4.63
N VAL A 52 -11.45 -4.51 -4.88
CA VAL A 52 -10.09 -4.93 -4.51
C VAL A 52 -9.93 -5.03 -3.00
N PHE A 53 -10.37 -4.04 -2.23
CA PHE A 53 -10.29 -4.08 -0.77
C PHE A 53 -11.00 -5.31 -0.19
N ILE A 54 -12.16 -5.67 -0.72
CA ILE A 54 -12.94 -6.83 -0.25
C ILE A 54 -12.21 -8.15 -0.53
N CYS A 55 -11.55 -8.29 -1.69
CA CYS A 55 -10.87 -9.54 -2.05
C CYS A 55 -9.48 -9.69 -1.41
N CYS A 56 -8.76 -8.59 -1.15
CA CYS A 56 -7.42 -8.66 -0.59
C CYS A 56 -7.40 -9.25 0.83
N THR A 57 -6.36 -10.02 1.14
CA THR A 57 -6.05 -10.46 2.51
C THR A 57 -5.45 -9.32 3.33
N ASP A 58 -4.62 -8.51 2.68
CA ASP A 58 -3.82 -7.47 3.30
C ASP A 58 -3.91 -6.18 2.46
N ILE A 59 -4.10 -5.06 3.16
CA ILE A 59 -4.11 -3.71 2.62
C ILE A 59 -2.99 -2.96 3.32
N ILE A 60 -1.94 -2.60 2.58
CA ILE A 60 -0.77 -1.91 3.10
C ILE A 60 -0.87 -0.42 2.76
N PRO A 61 -1.16 0.46 3.74
CA PRO A 61 -1.27 1.89 3.48
C PRO A 61 0.11 2.54 3.35
N ILE A 62 0.25 3.48 2.42
CA ILE A 62 1.48 4.24 2.23
C ILE A 62 1.30 5.67 2.76
N VAL A 63 2.20 6.11 3.65
CA VAL A 63 2.15 7.46 4.24
C VAL A 63 3.49 8.17 4.03
N ASN A 64 3.46 9.28 3.30
CA ASN A 64 4.64 10.13 3.13
C ASN A 64 4.96 10.89 4.43
N TYR A 65 6.20 10.79 4.88
CA TYR A 65 6.72 11.53 6.03
C TYR A 65 6.61 13.05 5.79
N GLY A 66 6.15 13.78 6.81
CA GLY A 66 5.99 15.23 6.73
C GLY A 66 4.89 15.70 5.77
N CYS A 67 4.00 14.81 5.32
CA CYS A 67 2.91 15.12 4.40
C CYS A 67 1.53 14.94 5.08
N TYR A 68 0.80 16.03 5.27
CA TYR A 68 -0.52 15.99 5.92
C TYR A 68 -1.60 15.36 5.05
N SER A 69 -1.48 15.44 3.73
CA SER A 69 -2.48 14.89 2.81
C SER A 69 -2.49 13.37 2.85
N THR A 70 -1.32 12.71 2.86
CA THR A 70 -1.23 11.25 3.00
C THR A 70 -1.68 10.79 4.39
N LEU A 71 -1.40 11.59 5.41
CA LEU A 71 -1.89 11.34 6.77
C LEU A 71 -3.43 11.39 6.85
N THR A 72 -4.03 12.38 6.20
CA THR A 72 -5.48 12.52 6.11
C THR A 72 -6.09 11.40 5.27
N GLY A 73 -5.45 11.06 4.15
CA GLY A 73 -5.84 9.95 3.27
C GLY A 73 -5.89 8.61 4.00
N TYR A 74 -4.89 8.30 4.83
CA TYR A 74 -4.90 7.10 5.66
C TYR A 74 -6.11 7.03 6.60
N ASN A 75 -6.40 8.13 7.31
CA ASN A 75 -7.57 8.15 8.21
C ASN A 75 -8.89 8.02 7.44
N LEU A 76 -8.97 8.64 6.26
CA LEU A 76 -10.14 8.52 5.41
C LEU A 76 -10.31 7.07 4.94
N LEU A 77 -9.24 6.39 4.53
CA LEU A 77 -9.26 4.97 4.18
C LEU A 77 -9.78 4.13 5.36
N VAL A 78 -9.17 4.25 6.53
CA VAL A 78 -9.56 3.47 7.73
C VAL A 78 -11.03 3.68 8.06
N LYS A 79 -11.48 4.94 8.08
CA LYS A 79 -12.88 5.27 8.40
C LYS A 79 -13.84 4.76 7.34
N THR A 80 -13.64 5.14 6.08
CA THR A 80 -14.58 4.82 5.01
C THR A 80 -14.62 3.32 4.73
N TYR A 81 -13.48 2.63 4.77
CA TYR A 81 -13.47 1.19 4.60
C TYR A 81 -14.10 0.45 5.80
N SER A 82 -13.92 0.95 7.02
CA SER A 82 -14.67 0.44 8.19
C SER A 82 -16.18 0.57 8.01
N ASP A 83 -16.66 1.71 7.49
CA ASP A 83 -18.08 1.93 7.22
C ASP A 83 -18.60 0.99 6.10
N ILE A 84 -17.80 0.78 5.04
CA ILE A 84 -18.10 -0.20 3.98
C ILE A 84 -18.19 -1.62 4.54
N LYS A 85 -17.19 -2.05 5.33
CA LYS A 85 -17.19 -3.39 5.97
C LYS A 85 -18.43 -3.59 6.82
N LYS A 86 -18.83 -2.59 7.63
CA LYS A 86 -20.07 -2.64 8.42
C LYS A 86 -21.32 -2.77 7.55
N ALA A 87 -21.43 -1.97 6.50
CA ALA A 87 -22.57 -1.99 5.59
C ALA A 87 -22.70 -3.35 4.87
N LEU A 88 -21.57 -3.93 4.50
CA LEU A 88 -21.49 -5.21 3.80
C LEU A 88 -21.45 -6.43 4.74
N ARG A 89 -21.40 -6.21 6.06
CA ARG A 89 -21.26 -7.24 7.10
C ARG A 89 -20.01 -8.11 6.93
N ILE A 90 -18.91 -7.48 6.53
CA ILE A 90 -17.60 -8.10 6.38
C ILE A 90 -16.85 -7.91 7.69
N ASP A 91 -16.43 -9.02 8.29
CA ASP A 91 -15.56 -9.02 9.47
C ASP A 91 -14.17 -9.52 9.07
N LYS A 92 -13.30 -8.57 8.72
CA LYS A 92 -11.91 -8.82 8.32
C LYS A 92 -11.01 -7.81 9.00
N ASP A 93 -9.87 -8.28 9.49
CA ASP A 93 -8.77 -7.42 9.92
C ASP A 93 -7.68 -7.46 8.85
N ASP A 94 -7.78 -6.54 7.90
CA ASP A 94 -7.07 -6.52 6.62
C ASP A 94 -6.27 -5.23 6.39
N ILE A 95 -6.51 -4.15 7.15
CA ILE A 95 -5.66 -2.96 7.10
C ILE A 95 -4.42 -3.19 7.96
N ARG A 96 -3.25 -3.24 7.33
CA ARG A 96 -1.95 -3.39 8.00
C ARG A 96 -1.36 -2.05 8.42
N LYS A 97 -0.28 -2.13 9.18
CA LYS A 97 0.49 -0.95 9.61
C LYS A 97 0.92 -0.14 8.38
N PRO A 98 0.81 1.20 8.40
CA PRO A 98 1.34 2.02 7.32
C PRO A 98 2.86 1.94 7.17
N VAL A 99 3.28 2.02 5.91
CA VAL A 99 4.68 2.19 5.51
C VAL A 99 4.98 3.67 5.45
N ILE A 100 6.01 4.11 6.17
CA ILE A 100 6.48 5.50 6.09
C ILE A 100 7.47 5.62 4.93
N THR A 101 7.17 6.51 3.99
CA THR A 101 8.03 6.79 2.83
C THR A 101 8.49 8.24 2.81
N LYS A 102 9.50 8.54 1.99
CA LYS A 102 10.15 9.86 1.92
C LYS A 102 10.64 10.34 3.29
N PHE A 103 11.07 9.42 4.14
CA PHE A 103 11.58 9.75 5.45
C PHE A 103 12.83 10.64 5.35
N GLU A 104 12.87 11.68 6.17
CA GLU A 104 14.01 12.60 6.29
C GLU A 104 14.32 12.76 7.79
N LYS A 105 15.58 12.59 8.18
CA LYS A 105 16.01 12.74 9.58
C LYS A 105 15.92 14.19 10.09
N GLN A 106 15.85 15.16 9.18
CA GLN A 106 15.89 16.57 9.54
C GLN A 106 14.59 17.00 10.20
N GLU A 107 14.68 17.43 11.46
CA GLU A 107 13.55 18.03 12.16
C GLU A 107 13.42 19.51 11.80
N ASN A 108 12.21 19.90 11.42
CA ASN A 108 11.79 21.29 11.31
C ASN A 108 10.37 21.43 11.89
N ASN A 109 9.88 22.67 12.03
CA ASN A 109 8.55 22.91 12.63
C ASN A 109 7.42 22.17 11.92
N LYS A 110 7.49 22.04 10.59
CA LYS A 110 6.50 21.30 9.80
C LYS A 110 6.49 19.81 10.17
N ILE A 111 7.67 19.21 10.33
CA ILE A 111 7.82 17.81 10.75
C ILE A 111 7.31 17.61 12.17
N LYS A 112 7.63 18.53 13.11
CA LYS A 112 7.14 18.45 14.50
C LYS A 112 5.61 18.45 14.56
N MET A 113 4.97 19.40 13.87
CA MET A 113 3.51 19.45 13.79
C MET A 113 2.92 18.19 13.09
N TRP A 114 3.63 17.63 12.11
CA TRP A 114 3.19 16.40 11.45
C TRP A 114 3.25 15.21 12.40
N LEU A 115 4.31 15.09 13.20
CA LEU A 115 4.46 14.04 14.22
C LEU A 115 3.37 14.15 15.29
N GLU A 116 3.05 15.37 15.75
CA GLU A 116 1.93 15.60 16.68
C GLU A 116 0.60 15.11 16.10
N CYS A 117 0.32 15.44 14.83
CA CYS A 117 -0.89 15.01 14.16
C CYS A 117 -0.90 13.48 13.95
N ALA A 118 0.21 12.89 13.54
CA ALA A 118 0.36 11.45 13.37
C ALA A 118 0.14 10.70 14.69
N ASN A 119 0.62 11.26 15.80
CA ASN A 119 0.42 10.70 17.13
C ASN A 119 -1.04 10.75 17.56
N GLN A 120 -1.71 11.89 17.37
CA GLN A 120 -3.16 12.03 17.63
C GLN A 120 -4.01 11.05 16.82
N LYS A 121 -3.54 10.66 15.64
CA LYS A 121 -4.20 9.72 14.73
C LYS A 121 -3.79 8.26 14.97
N GLY A 122 -3.01 7.99 16.01
CA GLY A 122 -2.58 6.64 16.37
C GLY A 122 -1.66 5.97 15.34
N ILE A 123 -0.97 6.76 14.51
CA ILE A 123 -0.01 6.22 13.53
C ILE A 123 1.35 6.01 14.18
N ILE A 124 1.78 6.91 15.07
CA ILE A 124 3.06 6.76 15.76
C ILE A 124 3.00 5.50 16.63
N GLY A 125 3.95 4.58 16.43
CA GLY A 125 3.97 3.27 17.10
C GLY A 125 3.13 2.19 16.40
N ASN A 126 2.36 2.56 15.36
CA ASN A 126 1.59 1.65 14.51
C ASN A 126 2.08 1.75 13.06
N THR A 127 3.40 1.72 12.85
CA THR A 127 4.04 1.68 11.53
C THR A 127 4.97 0.48 11.49
N PHE A 128 5.39 0.09 10.29
CA PHE A 128 6.61 -0.69 10.16
C PHE A 128 7.79 0.07 10.77
N LYS A 129 8.74 -0.68 11.32
CA LYS A 129 10.00 -0.20 11.87
C LYS A 129 10.85 0.38 10.74
N GLN A 130 10.90 -0.30 9.60
CA GLN A 130 11.63 0.16 8.44
C GLN A 130 10.86 1.22 7.68
N THR A 131 11.60 2.22 7.18
CA THR A 131 11.05 3.35 6.44
C THR A 131 11.80 3.51 5.12
N MET A 132 11.12 4.01 4.10
CA MET A 132 11.80 4.37 2.85
C MET A 132 12.28 5.82 2.95
N ARG A 133 13.60 6.03 2.96
CA ARG A 133 14.17 7.39 2.96
C ARG A 133 13.79 8.15 1.69
N LYS A 134 13.78 9.47 1.78
CA LYS A 134 13.68 10.30 0.56
C LYS A 134 14.98 10.20 -0.22
N SER A 135 14.88 9.81 -1.50
CA SER A 135 16.04 9.63 -2.36
C SER A 135 15.69 9.88 -3.82
N VAL A 136 16.55 10.61 -4.52
CA VAL A 136 16.49 10.79 -5.98
C VAL A 136 16.66 9.48 -6.74
N HIS A 137 17.23 8.45 -6.09
CA HIS A 137 17.41 7.15 -6.72
C HIS A 137 16.08 6.43 -6.96
N TYR A 138 15.09 6.56 -6.06
CA TYR A 138 13.74 6.03 -6.29
C TYR A 138 13.05 6.72 -7.46
N GLU A 139 13.22 8.04 -7.60
CA GLU A 139 12.67 8.81 -8.72
C GLU A 139 13.33 8.37 -10.05
N ASN A 140 14.64 8.16 -10.04
CA ASN A 140 15.36 7.64 -11.19
C ASN A 140 14.94 6.20 -11.55
N CYS A 141 14.73 5.32 -10.57
CA CYS A 141 14.22 3.96 -10.81
C CYS A 141 12.92 3.99 -11.63
N ILE A 142 12.01 4.89 -11.29
CA ILE A 142 10.75 5.09 -12.03
C ILE A 142 11.04 5.57 -13.46
N LEU A 143 11.95 6.53 -13.63
CA LEU A 143 12.31 7.06 -14.95
C LEU A 143 12.95 6.00 -15.86
N TYR A 144 13.78 5.13 -15.30
CA TYR A 144 14.44 4.04 -16.05
C TYR A 144 13.60 2.77 -16.14
N ASN A 145 12.44 2.72 -15.47
CA ASN A 145 11.60 1.53 -15.33
C ASN A 145 12.40 0.31 -14.79
N GLU A 146 13.21 0.55 -13.76
CA GLU A 146 14.07 -0.45 -13.12
C GLU A 146 13.71 -0.56 -11.64
N ALA A 147 13.72 -1.78 -11.09
CA ALA A 147 13.63 -1.98 -9.65
C ALA A 147 14.87 -1.42 -8.95
N ILE A 148 14.72 -0.90 -7.72
CA ILE A 148 15.84 -0.35 -6.94
C ILE A 148 16.98 -1.37 -6.76
N SER A 149 16.64 -2.66 -6.60
CA SER A 149 17.60 -3.77 -6.47
C SER A 149 18.52 -3.92 -7.69
N GLU A 150 18.02 -3.63 -8.90
CA GLU A 150 18.82 -3.63 -10.12
C GLU A 150 19.48 -2.27 -10.35
N TYR A 151 18.76 -1.19 -10.04
CA TYR A 151 19.22 0.17 -10.25
C TYR A 151 20.53 0.46 -9.50
N VAL A 152 20.68 -0.05 -8.27
CA VAL A 152 21.87 0.14 -7.42
C VAL A 152 23.09 -0.67 -7.86
N LYS A 153 22.92 -1.72 -8.68
CA LYS A 153 24.03 -2.58 -9.14
C LYS A 153 24.87 -1.94 -10.25
N VAL A 154 24.36 -0.89 -10.90
CA VAL A 154 25.05 -0.21 -12.02
C VAL A 154 26.20 0.65 -11.49
N LYS A 155 27.43 0.18 -11.73
CA LYS A 155 28.67 0.78 -11.16
C LYS A 155 28.86 2.24 -11.52
N GLU A 156 28.48 2.63 -12.73
CA GLU A 156 28.64 3.99 -13.27
C GLU A 156 27.81 5.02 -12.48
N ARG A 157 26.71 4.59 -11.85
CA ARG A 157 25.80 5.47 -11.11
C ARG A 157 26.34 5.86 -9.72
N LYS A 158 27.41 5.21 -9.23
CA LYS A 158 28.10 5.50 -7.95
C LYS A 158 27.12 5.66 -6.76
N ILE A 159 26.12 4.80 -6.70
CA ILE A 159 25.08 4.84 -5.66
C ILE A 159 25.60 4.15 -4.41
N LYS A 160 25.22 4.66 -3.22
CA LYS A 160 25.46 3.94 -1.97
C LYS A 160 24.59 2.68 -1.94
N THR A 161 25.19 1.54 -1.62
CA THR A 161 24.48 0.25 -1.60
C THR A 161 23.42 0.16 -0.50
N ASP A 162 23.48 1.02 0.52
CA ASP A 162 22.58 1.00 1.68
C ASP A 162 21.10 1.18 1.33
N ILE A 163 20.77 1.86 0.23
CA ILE A 163 19.37 2.04 -0.18
C ILE A 163 18.72 0.75 -0.71
N GLY A 164 19.51 -0.16 -1.28
CA GLY A 164 19.03 -1.49 -1.67
C GLY A 164 18.73 -2.32 -0.44
N ASP A 165 19.65 -2.29 0.53
CA ASP A 165 19.53 -3.00 1.80
C ASP A 165 18.29 -2.55 2.59
N GLU A 166 17.95 -1.25 2.61
CA GLU A 166 16.74 -0.73 3.26
C GLU A 166 15.44 -1.36 2.74
N ILE A 167 15.37 -1.64 1.44
CA ILE A 167 14.17 -2.24 0.82
C ILE A 167 14.12 -3.72 1.12
N THR A 168 15.27 -4.40 1.08
CA THR A 168 15.37 -5.79 1.53
C THR A 168 14.95 -5.92 3.00
N ASP A 169 15.39 -5.01 3.86
CA ASP A 169 15.02 -5.00 5.27
C ASP A 169 13.51 -4.78 5.48
N LEU A 170 12.90 -3.88 4.71
CA LEU A 170 11.45 -3.66 4.74
C LEU A 170 10.67 -4.91 4.29
N ILE A 171 11.14 -5.59 3.23
CA ILE A 171 10.53 -6.85 2.77
C ILE A 171 10.68 -7.94 3.84
N ASN A 172 11.85 -8.06 4.46
CA ASN A 172 12.06 -9.02 5.54
C ASN A 172 11.13 -8.75 6.73
N GLU A 173 10.91 -7.48 7.09
CA GLU A 173 9.91 -7.13 8.11
C GLU A 173 8.50 -7.60 7.73
N TYR A 174 8.11 -7.50 6.45
CA TYR A 174 6.81 -8.01 6.00
C TYR A 174 6.69 -9.53 6.10
N ILE A 175 7.78 -10.25 5.81
CA ILE A 175 7.84 -11.71 5.95
C ILE A 175 7.76 -12.09 7.43
N GLU A 176 8.51 -11.41 8.30
CA GLU A 176 8.51 -11.64 9.75
C GLU A 176 7.13 -11.37 10.38
N GLU A 177 6.41 -10.37 9.89
CA GLU A 177 5.03 -10.08 10.32
C GLU A 177 3.97 -10.98 9.65
N GLY A 178 4.38 -11.92 8.79
CA GLY A 178 3.50 -12.90 8.14
C GLY A 178 2.61 -12.32 7.04
N LEU A 179 2.97 -11.14 6.50
CA LEU A 179 2.24 -10.48 5.40
C LEU A 179 2.62 -11.02 4.03
N ILE A 180 3.84 -11.55 3.92
CA ILE A 180 4.31 -12.28 2.75
C ILE A 180 4.75 -13.65 3.25
N ILE A 181 4.20 -14.70 2.63
CA ILE A 181 4.64 -16.07 2.85
C ILE A 181 5.51 -16.44 1.63
N VAL A 182 6.77 -16.75 1.87
CA VAL A 182 7.78 -17.09 0.84
C VAL A 182 8.22 -18.54 1.02
#